data_AF-X6PAK4-F1
#
_entry.id   AF-X6PAK4-F1
#
_cell.length_a   1.000
_cell.length_b   1.000
_cell.length_c   1.000
_cell.angle_alpha   90.00
_cell.angle_beta   90.00
_cell.angle_gamma   90.00
#
_symmetry.space_group_name_H-M   'P 1'
#
loop_
_entity.id
_entity.type
_entity.pdbx_description
1 polymer ?
#
loop_
_entity_poly.entity_id
_entity_poly.type
_entity_poly.pdbx_seq_one_letter_code
_entity_poly.pdbx_strand_id
1 'polypeptide(L)'
;MLKKKGVSNDFNFALVNRYKDGKDYIGYHRDSDNDLVPQSPIAMVSLGATRDFLFKHYSRQQRKKGDDTKFDDDAITEVKIEVVSGSLLVINHPTNVFWYHSLPKRLKIIVFLHEKIIFNQNFFKKRYTNSVVFKCILVFYKYLQFFQKF
;
A
#
# COMPACT_ATOMS: atom_id res chain seq x y z
N MET A 1 4.65 21.25 18.92
CA MET A 1 4.57 19.93 19.57
C MET A 1 3.62 19.04 18.77
N LEU A 2 4.15 18.16 17.90
CA LEU A 2 3.33 17.21 17.15
C LEU A 2 2.75 16.19 18.14
N LYS A 3 1.43 16.24 18.39
CA LYS A 3 0.73 15.19 19.13
C LYS A 3 0.90 13.89 18.34
N LYS A 4 1.67 12.93 18.86
CA LYS A 4 1.68 11.54 18.39
C LYS A 4 0.30 10.95 18.64
N LYS A 5 -0.66 11.19 17.73
CA LYS A 5 -1.86 10.36 17.62
C LYS A 5 -1.39 9.02 17.08
N GLY A 6 -1.18 8.06 17.98
CA GLY A 6 -1.01 6.67 17.58
C GLY A 6 -2.27 6.22 16.85
N VAL A 7 -2.09 5.37 15.84
CA VAL A 7 -3.22 4.66 15.21
C VAL A 7 -3.67 3.62 16.22
N SER A 8 -4.82 3.83 16.87
CA SER A 8 -5.41 2.90 17.83
C SER A 8 -6.36 1.94 17.10
N ASN A 9 -5.82 1.18 16.16
CA ASN A 9 -6.56 0.13 15.46
C ASN A 9 -5.83 -1.19 15.64
N ASP A 10 -6.58 -2.23 16.03
CA ASP A 10 -6.03 -3.58 16.12
C ASP A 10 -5.81 -4.12 14.71
N PHE A 11 -4.61 -4.58 14.36
CA PHE A 11 -4.35 -5.24 13.08
C PHE A 11 -4.07 -6.73 13.31
N ASN A 12 -4.73 -7.61 12.56
CA ASN A 12 -4.62 -9.07 12.77
C ASN A 12 -3.94 -9.81 11.60
N PHE A 13 -3.70 -9.11 10.49
CA PHE A 13 -3.05 -9.63 9.30
C PHE A 13 -1.96 -8.67 8.80
N ALA A 14 -0.86 -9.25 8.29
CA ALA A 14 0.18 -8.49 7.62
C ALA A 14 0.60 -9.15 6.29
N LEU A 15 0.71 -8.34 5.24
CA LEU A 15 1.31 -8.72 3.95
C LEU A 15 2.66 -8.00 3.80
N VAL A 16 3.71 -8.75 3.46
CA VAL A 16 5.04 -8.18 3.19
C VAL A 16 5.34 -8.24 1.70
N ASN A 17 5.58 -7.08 1.10
CA ASN A 17 6.07 -6.98 -0.27
C ASN A 17 7.54 -6.56 -0.25
N ARG A 18 8.38 -7.30 -0.97
CA ARG A 18 9.82 -7.04 -1.07
C ARG A 18 10.16 -6.65 -2.50
N TYR A 19 10.65 -5.43 -2.69
CA TYR A 19 11.09 -4.90 -3.99
C TYR A 19 12.61 -4.83 -3.98
N LYS A 20 13.28 -5.63 -4.83
CA LYS A 20 14.75 -5.76 -4.87
C LYS A 20 15.43 -4.46 -5.30
N ASP A 21 14.84 -3.80 -6.28
CA ASP A 21 15.33 -2.58 -6.88
C ASP A 21 14.17 -1.78 -7.50
N GLY A 22 14.51 -0.73 -8.26
CA GLY A 22 13.54 0.11 -8.96
C GLY A 22 12.85 -0.53 -10.16
N LYS A 23 13.20 -1.76 -10.56
CA LYS A 23 12.53 -2.50 -11.64
C LYS A 23 11.29 -3.24 -11.13
N ASP A 24 11.31 -3.64 -9.86
CA ASP A 24 10.16 -4.24 -9.19
C ASP A 24 9.10 -3.17 -8.89
N TYR A 25 7.84 -3.51 -9.20
CA TYR A 25 6.72 -2.57 -9.15
C TYR A 25 5.41 -3.31 -8.89
N ILE A 26 4.40 -2.56 -8.44
CA ILE A 26 3.01 -3.00 -8.44
C ILE A 26 2.20 -1.93 -9.17
N GLY A 27 1.44 -2.34 -10.18
CA GLY A 27 0.60 -1.45 -10.98
C GLY A 27 -0.55 -0.85 -10.16
N TYR A 28 -1.33 0.03 -10.78
CA TYR A 28 -2.52 0.61 -10.14
C TYR A 28 -3.50 -0.50 -9.74
N HIS A 29 -3.81 -0.58 -8.45
CA HIS A 29 -4.77 -1.52 -7.87
C HIS A 29 -5.50 -0.88 -6.69
N ARG A 30 -6.55 -1.54 -6.23
CA ARG A 30 -7.17 -1.32 -4.92
C ARG A 30 -6.98 -2.62 -4.14
N ASP A 31 -6.84 -2.52 -2.83
CA ASP A 31 -6.77 -3.71 -1.99
C ASP A 31 -8.16 -4.38 -1.98
N SER A 32 -8.20 -5.72 -2.00
CA SER A 32 -9.47 -6.44 -2.11
C SER A 32 -10.26 -6.37 -0.80
N ASP A 33 -11.41 -5.70 -0.83
CA ASP A 33 -12.28 -5.55 0.36
C ASP A 33 -12.92 -6.86 0.83
N ASN A 34 -12.98 -7.91 -0.01
CA ASN A 34 -13.71 -9.16 0.28
C ASN A 34 -13.26 -9.89 1.55
N ASP A 35 -11.99 -9.73 1.94
CA ASP A 35 -11.42 -10.40 3.11
C ASP A 35 -11.16 -9.41 4.27
N LEU A 36 -11.42 -8.11 4.06
CA LEU A 36 -11.16 -7.01 5.01
C LEU A 36 -12.41 -6.64 5.80
N VAL A 37 -12.25 -6.29 7.08
CA VAL A 37 -13.32 -5.68 7.87
C VAL A 37 -13.74 -4.36 7.20
N PRO A 38 -15.04 -4.13 6.90
CA PRO A 38 -15.53 -2.96 6.20
C PRO A 38 -15.07 -1.69 6.89
N GLN A 39 -14.63 -0.74 6.07
CA GLN A 39 -14.17 0.59 6.50
C GLN A 39 -12.96 0.58 7.46
N SER A 40 -12.35 -0.59 7.71
CA SER A 40 -11.11 -0.64 8.47
C SER A 40 -9.98 0.05 7.69
N PRO A 41 -9.08 0.77 8.39
CA PRO A 41 -7.95 1.41 7.73
C PRO A 41 -6.91 0.38 7.34
N ILE A 42 -6.13 0.73 6.30
CA ILE A 42 -4.95 -0.02 5.87
C ILE A 42 -3.74 0.75 6.36
N ALA A 43 -2.85 0.10 7.12
CA ALA A 43 -1.61 0.73 7.58
C ALA A 43 -0.42 0.16 6.80
N MET A 44 0.43 1.03 6.27
CA MET A 44 1.58 0.66 5.46
C MET A 44 2.86 1.21 6.07
N VAL A 45 3.78 0.32 6.44
CA VAL A 45 5.13 0.69 6.85
C VAL A 45 6.09 0.46 5.69
N SER A 46 6.90 1.47 5.39
CA SER A 46 7.96 1.40 4.39
C SER A 46 9.33 1.33 5.06
N LEU A 47 10.17 0.38 4.64
CA LEU A 47 11.55 0.25 5.09
C LEU A 47 12.49 0.26 3.89
N GLY A 48 13.66 0.90 4.05
CA GLY A 48 14.73 0.95 3.05
C GLY A 48 14.57 2.06 2.01
N ALA A 49 14.72 1.77 0.72
CA ALA A 49 14.80 2.82 -0.32
C ALA A 49 13.53 3.67 -0.40
N THR A 50 13.66 5.00 -0.50
CA THR A 50 12.49 5.87 -0.77
C THR A 50 11.83 5.50 -2.09
N ARG A 51 10.50 5.40 -2.10
CA ARG A 51 9.70 5.11 -3.30
C ARG A 51 8.59 6.12 -3.48
N ASP A 52 8.22 6.36 -4.74
CA ASP A 52 6.99 7.06 -5.06
C ASP A 52 5.81 6.10 -4.85
N PHE A 53 4.83 6.53 -4.07
CA PHE A 53 3.54 5.89 -3.91
C PHE A 53 2.48 6.79 -4.55
N LEU A 54 1.85 6.30 -5.62
CA LEU A 54 0.92 7.11 -6.41
C LEU A 54 -0.50 6.69 -6.13
N PHE A 55 -1.39 7.66 -5.91
CA PHE A 55 -2.84 7.47 -5.89
C PHE A 55 -3.45 8.06 -7.15
N LYS A 56 -4.38 7.35 -7.77
CA LYS A 56 -5.14 7.82 -8.93
C LYS A 56 -6.64 7.68 -8.68
N HIS A 57 -7.37 8.78 -8.80
CA HIS A 57 -8.82 8.77 -8.54
C HIS A 57 -9.57 8.02 -9.63
N TYR A 58 -10.59 7.26 -9.24
CA TYR A 58 -11.57 6.69 -10.16
C TYR A 58 -12.50 7.79 -10.67
N SER A 59 -12.11 8.46 -11.77
CA SER A 59 -13.04 9.39 -12.45
C SER A 59 -14.02 8.60 -13.32
N ARG A 60 -15.30 9.00 -13.27
CA ARG A 60 -16.37 8.40 -14.07
C ARG A 60 -16.15 8.61 -15.59
N GLN A 61 -15.29 9.57 -15.98
CA GLN A 61 -14.91 9.85 -17.37
C GLN A 61 -14.12 8.74 -18.06
N GLN A 62 -13.62 7.73 -17.32
CA GLN A 62 -13.07 6.53 -17.98
C GLN A 62 -14.16 5.57 -18.52
N ARG A 63 -15.44 5.89 -18.37
CA ARG A 63 -16.54 5.16 -19.00
C ARG A 63 -16.92 5.83 -20.33
N LYS A 64 -16.66 5.08 -21.40
CA LYS A 64 -17.03 5.26 -22.82
C LYS A 64 -16.08 6.13 -23.66
N LYS A 65 -15.34 5.43 -24.53
CA LYS A 65 -14.77 6.00 -25.76
C LYS A 65 -15.97 6.38 -26.65
N GLY A 66 -16.32 7.67 -26.75
CA GLY A 66 -17.37 8.16 -27.67
C GLY A 66 -18.49 9.02 -27.05
N ASP A 67 -18.30 9.65 -25.90
CA ASP A 67 -19.22 10.70 -25.41
C ASP A 67 -18.49 12.05 -25.45
N ASP A 68 -18.87 12.91 -26.40
CA ASP A 68 -18.20 14.17 -26.73
C ASP A 68 -18.54 15.32 -25.77
N THR A 69 -19.13 15.02 -24.62
CA THR A 69 -19.45 16.00 -23.59
C THR A 69 -18.24 16.24 -22.67
N LYS A 70 -17.27 16.99 -23.21
CA LYS A 70 -16.15 17.55 -22.43
C LYS A 70 -16.68 18.51 -21.37
N PHE A 71 -16.63 18.11 -20.11
CA PHE A 71 -16.56 19.06 -19.01
C PHE A 71 -15.09 19.20 -18.62
N ASP A 72 -14.59 20.43 -18.69
CA ASP A 72 -13.29 20.85 -18.15
C ASP A 72 -13.27 20.52 -16.65
N ASP A 73 -12.72 19.38 -16.31
CA ASP A 73 -12.42 19.02 -14.92
C ASP A 73 -10.90 19.00 -14.80
N ASP A 74 -10.35 20.13 -14.33
CA ASP A 74 -9.00 20.27 -13.74
C ASP A 74 -8.89 19.44 -12.43
N ALA A 75 -9.56 18.30 -12.37
CA ALA A 75 -9.58 17.40 -11.25
C ALA A 75 -8.19 16.76 -11.12
N ILE A 76 -7.60 16.86 -9.93
CA ILE A 76 -6.37 16.15 -9.58
C ILE A 76 -6.59 14.66 -9.85
N THR A 77 -6.06 14.18 -10.96
CA THR A 77 -6.21 12.78 -11.38
C THR A 77 -5.23 11.89 -10.63
N GLU A 78 -4.11 12.44 -10.15
CA GLU A 78 -3.04 11.68 -9.50
C GLU A 78 -2.43 12.47 -8.33
N VAL A 79 -2.17 11.79 -7.22
CA VAL A 79 -1.49 12.30 -6.03
C VAL A 79 -0.25 11.43 -5.78
N LYS A 80 0.93 12.05 -5.72
CA LYS A 80 2.19 11.38 -5.38
C LYS A 80 2.54 11.61 -3.90
N ILE A 81 2.90 10.54 -3.19
CA ILE A 81 3.49 10.57 -1.85
C ILE A 81 4.84 9.87 -1.91
N GLU A 82 5.88 10.48 -1.36
CA GLU A 82 7.18 9.80 -1.18
C GLU A 82 7.15 9.02 0.13
N VAL A 83 7.30 7.70 0.04
CA VAL A 83 7.38 6.82 1.21
C VAL A 83 8.83 6.53 1.51
N VAL A 84 9.31 7.12 2.60
CA VAL A 84 10.70 7.02 3.07
C VAL A 84 10.83 5.86 4.07
N SER A 85 12.06 5.40 4.32
CA SER A 85 12.34 4.39 5.35
C SER A 85 11.81 4.81 6.72
N GLY A 86 11.13 3.89 7.42
CA GLY A 86 10.52 4.13 8.73
C GLY A 86 9.21 4.92 8.69
N SER A 87 8.72 5.30 7.51
CA SER A 87 7.43 5.99 7.40
C SER A 87 6.25 5.04 7.58
N LEU A 88 5.16 5.57 8.14
CA LEU A 88 3.86 4.93 8.25
C LEU A 88 2.84 5.75 7.44
N LEU A 89 2.25 5.14 6.42
CA LEU A 89 1.11 5.68 5.69
C LEU A 89 -0.16 4.95 6.12
N VAL A 90 -1.20 5.70 6.48
CA VAL A 90 -2.52 5.14 6.83
C VAL A 90 -3.52 5.52 5.75
N ILE A 91 -4.13 4.52 5.13
CA ILE A 91 -5.16 4.68 4.12
C ILE A 91 -6.49 4.40 4.80
N ASN A 92 -7.20 5.47 5.16
CA ASN A 92 -8.52 5.37 5.78
C ASN A 92 -9.61 5.17 4.72
N HIS A 93 -10.76 4.63 5.12
CA HIS A 93 -11.97 4.69 4.32
C HIS A 93 -12.34 6.18 4.04
N PRO A 94 -12.82 6.54 2.83
CA PRO A 94 -13.12 5.69 1.67
C PRO A 94 -12.00 5.65 0.61
N THR A 95 -10.74 5.91 0.95
CA THR A 95 -9.66 6.04 -0.04
C THR A 95 -9.52 4.78 -0.91
N ASN A 96 -9.46 3.58 -0.31
CA ASN A 96 -9.38 2.31 -1.07
C ASN A 96 -10.63 2.02 -1.93
N VAL A 97 -11.74 2.75 -1.74
CA VAL A 97 -12.94 2.63 -2.56
C VAL A 97 -12.78 3.45 -3.85
N PHE A 98 -12.31 4.68 -3.75
CA PHE A 98 -12.30 5.64 -4.87
C PHE A 98 -10.95 5.83 -5.53
N TRP A 99 -9.86 5.42 -4.89
CA TRP A 99 -8.51 5.66 -5.38
C TRP A 99 -7.78 4.33 -5.63
N TYR A 100 -7.18 4.21 -6.79
CA TYR A 100 -6.19 3.18 -7.07
C TYR A 100 -4.83 3.65 -6.55
N HIS A 101 -4.01 2.73 -6.06
CA HIS A 101 -2.64 3.03 -5.68
C HIS A 101 -1.62 2.18 -6.44
N SER A 102 -0.41 2.70 -6.63
CA SER A 102 0.69 2.01 -7.29
C SER A 102 2.04 2.35 -6.69
N LEU A 103 3.02 1.50 -7.00
CA LEU A 103 4.42 1.66 -6.64
C LEU A 103 5.21 1.46 -7.95
N PRO A 104 5.34 2.51 -8.78
CA PRO A 104 5.83 2.40 -10.16
C PRO A 104 7.33 2.09 -10.22
N LYS A 105 7.79 1.71 -11.43
CA LYS A 105 9.23 1.53 -11.72
C LYS A 105 9.98 2.85 -11.55
N ARG A 106 11.18 2.77 -10.95
CA ARG A 106 12.12 3.88 -10.74
C ARG A 106 13.54 3.38 -10.98
N LEU A 107 13.93 3.27 -12.26
CA LEU A 107 15.18 2.62 -12.70
C LEU A 107 16.48 3.19 -12.09
N LYS A 108 16.43 4.41 -11.55
CA LYS A 108 17.55 5.04 -10.82
C LYS A 108 17.79 4.44 -9.44
N ILE A 109 16.89 3.61 -8.92
CA ILE A 109 17.07 2.86 -7.68
C ILE A 109 17.74 1.53 -8.05
N ILE A 110 19.07 1.49 -7.90
CA ILE A 110 19.92 0.45 -8.48
C ILE A 110 19.99 -0.80 -7.58
N VAL A 111 20.15 -0.64 -6.26
CA VAL A 111 20.04 -1.69 -5.25
C VAL A 111 19.74 -1.06 -3.89
N PHE A 112 18.49 -1.12 -3.43
CA PHE A 112 18.13 -0.90 -2.03
C PHE A 112 16.80 -1.59 -1.80
N LEU A 113 16.77 -2.45 -0.79
CA LEU A 113 15.57 -3.22 -0.50
C LEU A 113 14.49 -2.25 -0.04
N HIS A 114 13.35 -2.22 -0.74
CA HIS A 114 12.17 -1.54 -0.21
C HIS A 114 11.19 -2.60 0.23
N GLU A 115 10.80 -2.53 1.49
CA GLU A 115 9.82 -3.43 2.05
C GLU A 115 8.59 -2.65 2.44
N LYS A 116 7.46 -3.15 1.98
CA LYS A 116 6.16 -2.61 2.29
C LYS A 116 5.44 -3.64 3.14
N ILE A 117 5.24 -3.34 4.43
CA ILE A 117 4.42 -4.15 5.33
C ILE A 117 3.05 -3.50 5.40
N ILE A 118 2.04 -4.21 4.88
CA ILE A 118 0.65 -3.78 4.92
C ILE A 118 -0.04 -4.51 6.06
N PHE A 119 -0.60 -3.75 7.00
CA PHE A 119 -1.39 -4.24 8.11
C PHE A 119 -2.87 -4.01 7.84
N ASN A 120 -3.67 -5.04 8.06
CA ASN A 120 -5.11 -5.04 7.85
C ASN A 120 -5.86 -5.79 8.96
N GLN A 121 -7.18 -5.54 9.03
CA GLN A 121 -8.12 -6.36 9.79
C GLN A 121 -8.87 -7.29 8.84
N ASN A 122 -8.68 -8.60 8.97
CA ASN A 122 -9.39 -9.60 8.17
C ASN A 122 -10.47 -10.33 8.98
N PHE A 123 -11.52 -10.79 8.29
CA PHE A 123 -12.62 -11.56 8.88
C PHE A 123 -12.28 -13.03 9.19
N PHE A 124 -11.33 -13.65 8.46
CA PHE A 124 -11.08 -15.11 8.53
C PHE A 124 -9.59 -15.49 8.38
N LYS A 125 -9.17 -16.56 9.09
CA LYS A 125 -7.89 -17.29 8.90
C LYS A 125 -7.92 -18.12 7.60
N LYS A 126 -7.86 -17.49 6.41
CA LYS A 126 -7.74 -18.25 5.14
C LYS A 126 -6.27 -18.56 4.82
N ARG A 127 -5.99 -19.84 4.54
CA ARG A 127 -4.70 -20.30 3.99
C ARG A 127 -4.61 -19.84 2.54
N TYR A 128 -3.70 -18.91 2.24
CA TYR A 128 -3.31 -18.59 0.88
C TYR A 128 -2.08 -19.42 0.52
N THR A 129 -2.17 -20.20 -0.56
CA THR A 129 -1.03 -20.88 -1.17
C THR A 129 -0.19 -19.86 -1.94
N ASN A 130 1.13 -19.89 -1.70
CA ASN A 130 2.20 -19.12 -2.35
C ASN A 130 2.41 -17.64 -1.95
N SER A 131 1.89 -17.16 -0.83
CA SER A 131 2.42 -15.95 -0.21
C SER A 131 2.36 -16.03 1.30
N VAL A 132 3.49 -15.70 1.91
CA VAL A 132 3.85 -15.90 3.32
C VAL A 132 2.97 -15.03 4.22
N VAL A 133 1.81 -15.57 4.63
CA VAL A 133 0.93 -14.97 5.65
C VAL A 133 1.35 -15.53 7.01
N PHE A 134 2.20 -14.80 7.72
CA PHE A 134 2.42 -15.04 9.15
C PHE A 134 1.53 -14.08 9.96
N LYS A 135 1.12 -14.49 11.16
CA LYS A 135 0.42 -13.62 12.12
C LYS A 135 1.28 -12.39 12.42
N CYS A 136 0.68 -11.19 12.50
CA CYS A 136 1.36 -9.88 12.60
C CYS A 136 2.63 -9.83 13.48
N ILE A 137 2.60 -10.47 14.66
CA ILE A 137 3.73 -10.46 15.61
C ILE A 137 4.87 -11.38 15.17
N LEU A 138 4.54 -12.55 14.62
CA LEU A 138 5.54 -13.52 14.13
C LEU A 138 6.16 -13.10 12.80
N VAL A 139 5.41 -12.39 11.94
CA VAL A 139 5.99 -11.75 10.74
C VAL A 139 7.09 -10.81 11.20
N PHE A 140 6.75 -9.81 12.01
CA PHE A 140 7.71 -8.78 12.40
C PHE A 140 8.93 -9.35 13.13
N TYR A 141 8.73 -10.30 14.05
CA TYR A 141 9.84 -10.92 14.78
C TYR A 141 10.74 -11.79 13.90
N LYS A 142 10.17 -12.66 13.03
CA LYS A 142 10.97 -13.45 12.08
C LYS A 142 11.63 -12.57 11.01
N TYR A 143 10.97 -11.48 10.64
CA TYR A 143 11.49 -10.48 9.72
C TYR A 143 12.74 -9.81 10.29
N LEU A 144 12.65 -9.31 11.53
CA LEU A 144 13.77 -8.70 12.23
C LEU A 144 14.96 -9.68 12.39
N GLN A 145 14.68 -10.94 12.70
CA GLN A 145 15.69 -11.99 12.83
C GLN A 145 16.32 -12.42 11.50
N PHE A 146 15.58 -12.33 10.38
CA PHE A 146 16.12 -12.57 9.04
C PHE A 146 17.06 -11.43 8.61
N PHE A 147 16.75 -10.18 8.98
CA PHE A 147 17.58 -9.01 8.66
C PHE A 147 18.87 -8.93 9.47
N GLN A 148 18.87 -9.38 10.73
CA GLN A 148 20.10 -9.41 11.54
C GLN A 148 21.16 -10.42 11.04
N LYS A 149 20.84 -11.23 10.02
CA LYS A 149 21.75 -12.23 9.44
C LYS A 149 22.42 -11.77 8.14
N PHE A 150 22.18 -10.54 7.69
CA PHE A 150 22.81 -9.89 6.55
C PHE A 150 23.23 -8.46 6.92
#